data_AF-A0A5C4K1I6-F1
#
_entry.id   AF-A0A5C4K1I6-F1
#
_cell.length_a   1.000
_cell.length_b   1.000
_cell.length_c   1.000
_cell.angle_alpha   90.00
_cell.angle_beta   90.00
_cell.angle_gamma   90.00
#
_symmetry.space_group_name_H-M   'P 1'
#
loop_
_entity.id
_entity.type
_entity.pdbx_description
1 polymer ?
#
loop_
_entity_poly.entity_id
_entity_poly.type
_entity_poly.pdbx_seq_one_letter_code
_entity_poly.pdbx_strand_id
1 'polypeptide(L)'
;MTSNAESGPPSGNGTVGASGPTPSLWLHLLKLSSIAAAGGLLLCAALALLLQGTDGALSSIAGGLLVMLFFGISLLVGHFVGRSNPSGAIGMFVATYFVKVVGFAVVLFVVGAPQWLQGRWFVAGAVTAVVLWQAAEIYGFSKARLQIYNEPENRENHDA
;
A
#
# COMPACT_ATOMS: atom_id res chain seq x y z
N MET A 1 -60.59 -15.13 -5.13
CA MET A 1 -59.23 -14.76 -5.59
C MET A 1 -58.23 -15.38 -4.63
N THR A 2 -57.69 -16.55 -4.95
CA THR A 2 -56.72 -17.29 -4.13
C THR A 2 -55.32 -17.04 -4.68
N SER A 3 -54.44 -16.44 -3.88
CA SER A 3 -53.05 -16.16 -4.23
C SER A 3 -52.25 -17.46 -4.12
N ASN A 4 -51.88 -18.04 -5.26
CA ASN A 4 -50.92 -19.14 -5.34
C ASN A 4 -49.51 -18.55 -5.30
N ALA A 5 -49.00 -18.25 -4.11
CA ALA A 5 -47.57 -17.97 -3.92
C ALA A 5 -46.87 -19.31 -3.67
N GLU A 6 -46.34 -19.89 -4.74
CA GLU A 6 -45.51 -21.09 -4.69
C GLU A 6 -44.22 -20.75 -3.95
N SER A 7 -44.01 -21.35 -2.78
CA SER A 7 -42.78 -21.26 -2.01
C SER A 7 -41.63 -21.85 -2.82
N GLY A 8 -40.70 -20.99 -3.23
CA GLY A 8 -39.50 -21.38 -3.99
C GLY A 8 -38.63 -22.41 -3.25
N PRO A 9 -37.81 -23.18 -3.97
CA PRO A 9 -37.06 -24.29 -3.41
C PRO A 9 -36.10 -23.83 -2.30
N PRO A 10 -35.91 -24.62 -1.24
CA PRO A 10 -35.02 -24.29 -0.14
C PRO A 10 -33.60 -24.08 -0.66
N SER A 11 -32.97 -23.00 -0.20
CA SER A 11 -31.56 -22.68 -0.47
C SER A 11 -30.70 -23.90 -0.14
N GLY A 12 -30.09 -24.51 -1.15
CA GLY A 12 -29.30 -25.72 -0.99
C GLY A 12 -28.11 -25.50 -0.05
N ASN A 13 -27.84 -26.51 0.78
CA ASN A 13 -26.70 -26.61 1.70
C ASN A 13 -25.37 -26.78 0.93
N GLY A 14 -25.04 -25.82 0.06
CA GLY A 14 -23.72 -25.74 -0.55
C GLY A 14 -22.70 -25.46 0.54
N THR A 15 -21.89 -26.47 0.88
CA THR A 15 -20.68 -26.27 1.69
C THR A 15 -19.74 -25.36 0.93
N VAL A 16 -19.88 -24.05 1.12
CA VAL A 16 -18.88 -23.07 0.71
C VAL A 16 -17.58 -23.46 1.42
N GLY A 17 -16.65 -24.02 0.65
CA GLY A 17 -15.34 -24.43 1.16
C GLY A 17 -14.73 -23.23 1.89
N ALA A 18 -14.34 -23.43 3.15
CA ALA A 18 -13.75 -22.38 3.96
C ALA A 18 -12.65 -21.67 3.16
N SER A 19 -12.85 -20.37 2.92
CA SER A 19 -11.87 -19.57 2.19
C SER A 19 -10.53 -19.72 2.90
N GLY A 20 -9.53 -20.27 2.20
CA GLY A 20 -8.19 -20.48 2.76
C GLY A 20 -7.59 -19.17 3.29
N PRO A 21 -6.47 -19.23 4.04
CA PRO A 21 -5.88 -18.06 4.69
C PRO A 21 -5.76 -16.89 3.71
N THR A 22 -6.56 -15.84 3.92
CA THR A 22 -6.56 -14.68 3.02
C THR A 22 -5.17 -14.07 3.08
N PRO A 23 -4.41 -14.04 1.96
CA PRO A 23 -3.12 -13.37 1.96
C PRO A 23 -3.35 -11.93 2.40
N SER A 24 -2.55 -11.44 3.36
CA SER A 24 -2.71 -10.06 3.83
C SER A 24 -2.45 -9.10 2.67
N LEU A 25 -3.52 -8.49 2.15
CA LEU A 25 -3.49 -7.57 1.00
C LEU A 25 -2.38 -6.53 1.15
N TRP A 26 -2.26 -5.92 2.32
CA TRP A 26 -1.25 -4.91 2.62
C TRP A 26 0.19 -5.39 2.44
N LEU A 27 0.54 -6.62 2.88
CA LEU A 27 1.90 -7.15 2.69
C LEU A 27 2.16 -7.52 1.22
N HIS A 28 1.12 -7.96 0.50
CA HIS A 28 1.23 -8.21 -0.93
C HIS A 28 1.53 -6.91 -1.68
N LEU A 29 0.80 -5.83 -1.38
CA LEU A 29 1.01 -4.51 -1.94
C LEU A 29 2.40 -3.97 -1.58
N LEU A 30 2.80 -4.09 -0.32
CA LEU A 30 4.12 -3.68 0.13
C LEU A 30 5.22 -4.37 -0.67
N LYS A 31 5.13 -5.70 -0.86
CA LYS A 31 6.10 -6.46 -1.64
C LYS A 31 6.11 -6.03 -3.10
N LEU A 32 4.95 -5.92 -3.73
CA LEU A 32 4.81 -5.57 -5.14
C LEU A 32 5.38 -4.17 -5.42
N SER A 33 4.94 -3.18 -4.64
CA SER A 33 5.39 -1.79 -4.79
C SER A 33 6.87 -1.62 -4.45
N SER A 34 7.37 -2.34 -3.44
CA SER A 34 8.81 -2.31 -3.12
C SER A 34 9.67 -2.87 -4.24
N ILE A 35 9.25 -3.97 -4.88
CA ILE A 35 9.99 -4.57 -6.00
C ILE A 35 9.98 -3.62 -7.21
N ALA A 36 8.81 -3.05 -7.55
CA ALA A 36 8.70 -2.11 -8.66
C ALA A 36 9.55 -0.86 -8.45
N ALA A 37 9.47 -0.25 -7.25
CA ALA A 37 10.27 0.92 -6.91
C ALA A 37 11.77 0.61 -6.87
N ALA A 38 12.18 -0.52 -6.27
CA ALA A 38 13.58 -0.94 -6.24
C ALA A 38 14.14 -1.18 -7.64
N GLY A 39 13.37 -1.83 -8.53
CA GLY A 39 13.77 -2.06 -9.91
C GLY A 39 14.03 -0.75 -10.66
N GLY A 40 13.11 0.20 -10.59
CA GLY A 40 13.32 1.50 -11.22
C GLY A 40 14.40 2.35 -10.57
N LEU A 41 14.55 2.25 -9.24
CA LEU A 41 15.61 2.94 -8.51
C LEU A 41 16.99 2.44 -8.93
N LEU A 42 17.16 1.12 -9.12
CA LEU A 42 18.41 0.55 -9.63
C LEU A 42 18.72 1.04 -11.06
N LEU A 43 17.72 1.15 -11.93
CA LEU A 43 17.89 1.72 -13.26
C LEU A 43 18.26 3.20 -13.21
N CYS A 44 17.61 3.99 -12.35
CA CYS A 44 17.92 5.39 -12.13
C CYS A 44 19.35 5.57 -11.60
N ALA A 45 19.75 4.75 -10.63
CA ALA A 45 21.09 4.76 -10.06
C ALA A 45 22.16 4.36 -11.06
N ALA A 46 21.89 3.38 -11.93
CA ALA A 46 22.80 3.01 -13.01
C ALA A 46 23.01 4.17 -13.99
N LEU A 47 21.94 4.87 -14.38
CA LEU A 47 22.04 6.06 -15.23
C LEU A 47 22.82 7.19 -14.54
N ALA A 48 22.56 7.42 -13.25
CA ALA A 48 23.27 8.41 -12.46
C ALA A 48 24.77 8.08 -12.33
N LEU A 49 25.10 6.81 -12.14
CA LEU A 49 26.48 6.31 -12.08
C LEU A 49 27.24 6.61 -13.37
N LEU A 50 26.61 6.37 -14.53
CA LEU A 50 27.23 6.59 -15.84
C LEU A 50 27.43 8.07 -16.16
N LEU A 51 26.53 8.95 -15.70
CA LEU A 51 26.52 10.37 -16.07
C LEU A 51 27.25 11.27 -15.07
N GLN A 52 27.15 10.97 -13.77
CA GLN A 52 27.68 11.80 -12.69
C GLN A 52 28.55 11.03 -11.68
N GLY A 53 28.83 9.75 -11.94
CA GLY A 53 29.65 8.92 -11.07
C GLY A 53 28.94 8.46 -9.79
N THR A 54 29.73 8.02 -8.82
CA THR A 54 29.26 7.44 -7.56
C THR A 54 28.36 8.37 -6.77
N ASP A 55 28.64 9.68 -6.79
CA ASP A 55 27.86 10.69 -6.07
C ASP A 55 26.43 10.81 -6.61
N GLY A 56 26.27 10.77 -7.93
CA GLY A 56 24.96 10.76 -8.59
C GLY A 56 24.17 9.51 -8.23
N ALA A 57 24.83 8.34 -8.29
CA ALA A 57 24.22 7.07 -7.91
C ALA A 57 23.75 7.06 -6.45
N LEU A 58 24.63 7.45 -5.52
CA LEU A 58 24.31 7.50 -4.09
C LEU A 58 23.19 8.50 -3.79
N SER A 59 23.21 9.66 -4.45
CA SER A 59 22.16 10.67 -4.33
C SER A 59 20.80 10.12 -4.76
N SER A 60 20.74 9.45 -5.92
CA SER A 60 19.50 8.85 -6.42
C SER A 60 18.96 7.76 -5.49
N ILE A 61 19.83 6.88 -5.00
CA ILE A 61 19.48 5.81 -4.06
C ILE A 61 18.95 6.42 -2.75
N ALA A 62 19.62 7.44 -2.21
CA ALA A 62 19.18 8.11 -0.98
C ALA A 62 17.78 8.71 -1.11
N GLY A 63 17.50 9.42 -2.21
CA GLY A 63 16.17 9.99 -2.46
C GLY A 63 15.09 8.92 -2.63
N GLY A 64 15.39 7.85 -3.38
CA GLY A 64 14.46 6.74 -3.59
C GLY A 64 14.17 5.95 -2.31
N LEU A 65 15.20 5.62 -1.52
CA LEU A 65 15.05 4.91 -0.25
C LEU A 65 14.25 5.72 0.78
N LEU A 66 14.46 7.04 0.82
CA LEU A 66 13.68 7.91 1.69
C LEU A 66 12.18 7.80 1.37
N VAL A 67 11.81 7.87 0.09
CA VAL A 67 10.42 7.67 -0.36
C VAL A 67 9.90 6.30 0.03
N MET A 68 10.65 5.24 -0.32
CA MET A 68 10.24 3.86 -0.06
C MET A 68 10.02 3.60 1.43
N LEU A 69 10.84 4.19 2.31
CA LEU A 69 10.69 4.09 3.76
C LEU A 69 9.34 4.65 4.22
N PHE A 70 9.03 5.89 3.85
CA PHE A 70 7.80 6.56 4.27
C PHE A 70 6.55 5.89 3.68
N PHE A 71 6.62 5.45 2.42
CA PHE A 71 5.52 4.74 1.78
C PHE A 71 5.30 3.35 2.37
N GLY A 72 6.38 2.62 2.63
CA GLY A 72 6.34 1.32 3.28
C GLY A 72 5.73 1.38 4.68
N ILE A 73 6.16 2.35 5.50
CA ILE A 73 5.57 2.59 6.83
C ILE A 73 4.07 2.86 6.71
N SER A 74 3.62 3.59 5.68
CA SER A 74 2.19 3.88 5.52
C SER A 74 1.35 2.66 5.21
N LEU A 75 1.82 1.76 4.34
CA LEU A 75 1.14 0.48 4.09
C LEU A 75 1.15 -0.40 5.33
N LEU A 76 2.23 -0.36 6.11
CA LEU A 76 2.34 -1.14 7.34
C LEU A 76 1.36 -0.64 8.41
N VAL A 77 1.22 0.68 8.58
CA VAL A 77 0.17 1.28 9.42
C VAL A 77 -1.21 0.87 8.92
N GLY A 78 -1.45 0.89 7.61
CA GLY A 78 -2.69 0.40 7.00
C GLY A 78 -3.00 -1.06 7.37
N HIS A 79 -1.98 -1.93 7.39
CA HIS A 79 -2.11 -3.33 7.81
C HIS A 79 -2.59 -3.47 9.26
N PHE A 80 -1.99 -2.73 10.19
CA PHE A 80 -2.31 -2.82 11.62
C PHE A 80 -3.65 -2.16 11.97
N VAL A 81 -3.94 -0.99 11.41
CA VAL A 81 -5.15 -0.21 11.71
C VAL A 81 -6.38 -0.81 11.02
N GLY A 82 -6.25 -1.24 9.77
CA GLY A 82 -7.36 -1.82 9.00
C GLY A 82 -7.95 -3.07 9.66
N ARG A 83 -7.19 -3.75 10.53
CA ARG A 83 -7.64 -4.93 11.28
C ARG A 83 -8.30 -4.59 12.62
N SER A 84 -8.01 -3.42 13.20
CA SER A 84 -8.38 -3.09 14.59
C SER A 84 -9.54 -2.10 14.71
N ASN A 85 -9.70 -1.14 13.78
CA ASN A 85 -10.80 -0.17 13.85
C ASN A 85 -11.17 0.40 12.46
N PRO A 86 -12.11 -0.21 11.73
CA PRO A 86 -12.51 0.22 10.39
C PRO A 86 -13.06 1.65 10.34
N SER A 87 -13.79 2.11 11.37
CA SER A 87 -14.37 3.46 11.44
C SER A 87 -13.31 4.55 11.66
N GLY A 88 -12.16 4.21 12.25
CA GLY A 88 -11.03 5.11 12.47
C GLY A 88 -9.99 5.11 11.34
N ALA A 89 -10.15 4.26 10.33
CA ALA A 89 -9.17 4.08 9.27
C ALA A 89 -8.88 5.38 8.50
N ILE A 90 -9.91 6.17 8.19
CA ILE A 90 -9.77 7.45 7.49
C ILE A 90 -8.91 8.44 8.30
N GLY A 91 -9.21 8.59 9.60
CA GLY A 91 -8.45 9.49 10.48
C GLY A 91 -6.98 9.06 10.60
N MET A 92 -6.72 7.76 10.64
CA MET A 92 -5.36 7.24 10.66
C MET A 92 -4.60 7.55 9.37
N PHE A 93 -5.21 7.40 8.18
CA PHE A 93 -4.55 7.79 6.92
C PHE A 93 -4.15 9.27 6.90
N VAL A 94 -5.01 10.16 7.42
CA VAL A 94 -4.68 11.59 7.56
C VAL A 94 -3.51 11.79 8.51
N ALA A 95 -3.50 11.09 9.65
CA ALA A 95 -2.37 11.14 10.59
C ALA A 95 -1.06 10.64 9.94
N THR A 96 -1.09 9.54 9.20
CA THR A 96 0.09 9.03 8.49
C THR A 96 0.57 9.99 7.41
N TYR A 97 -0.34 10.67 6.72
CA TYR A 97 0.01 11.73 5.77
C TYR A 97 0.72 12.89 6.47
N PHE A 98 0.22 13.34 7.62
CA PHE A 98 0.87 14.40 8.39
C PHE A 98 2.28 13.99 8.83
N VAL A 99 2.43 12.77 9.37
CA VAL A 99 3.74 12.19 9.72
C VAL A 99 4.65 12.11 8.51
N LYS A 100 4.14 11.78 7.32
CA LYS A 100 4.93 11.79 6.08
C LYS A 100 5.45 13.18 5.75
N VAL A 101 4.58 14.19 5.71
CA VAL A 101 4.96 15.55 5.34
C VAL A 101 5.99 16.12 6.34
N VAL A 102 5.66 16.04 7.64
CA VAL A 102 6.54 16.55 8.70
C VAL A 102 7.81 15.73 8.79
N GLY A 103 7.71 14.40 8.72
CA GLY A 103 8.85 13.50 8.77
C GLY A 103 9.82 13.73 7.60
N PHE A 104 9.30 13.93 6.38
CA PHE A 104 10.14 14.31 5.24
C PHE A 104 10.89 15.61 5.50
N ALA A 105 10.18 16.65 5.97
CA ALA A 105 10.79 17.93 6.28
C ALA A 105 11.91 17.77 7.32
N VAL A 106 11.64 17.09 8.44
CA VAL A 106 12.63 16.83 9.50
C VAL A 106 13.85 16.11 8.95
N VAL A 107 13.66 15.02 8.18
CA VAL A 107 14.79 14.28 7.61
C VAL A 107 15.62 15.16 6.69
N LEU A 108 15.00 15.93 5.81
CA LEU A 108 15.72 16.82 4.90
C LEU A 108 16.45 17.94 5.63
N PHE A 109 15.87 18.52 6.69
CA PHE A 109 16.53 19.53 7.51
C PHE A 109 17.71 18.96 8.31
N VAL A 110 17.58 17.75 8.85
CA VAL A 110 18.63 17.08 9.62
C VAL A 110 19.79 16.63 8.73
N VAL A 111 19.48 16.04 7.57
CA VAL A 111 20.50 15.60 6.60
C VAL A 111 21.16 16.81 5.93
N GLY A 112 20.41 17.88 5.69
CA GLY A 112 20.88 19.06 5.00
C GLY A 112 21.28 18.77 3.55
N ALA A 113 22.24 19.53 3.04
CA ALA A 113 22.82 19.36 1.70
C ALA A 113 24.30 18.99 1.81
N PRO A 114 24.63 17.71 2.07
CA PRO A 114 26.02 17.26 2.08
C PRO A 114 26.68 17.47 0.71
N GLN A 115 28.00 17.67 0.65
CA GLN A 115 28.71 18.01 -0.59
C GLN A 115 28.64 16.93 -1.68
N TRP A 116 28.48 15.67 -1.30
CA TRP A 116 28.30 14.54 -2.21
C TRP A 116 26.87 14.44 -2.76
N LEU A 117 25.91 15.15 -2.16
CA LEU A 117 24.49 15.03 -2.49
C LEU A 117 24.13 15.94 -3.66
N GLN A 118 23.89 15.32 -4.80
CA GLN A 118 23.46 15.98 -6.02
C GLN A 118 21.93 16.06 -6.06
N GLY A 119 21.39 17.26 -5.80
CA GLY A 119 19.95 17.47 -5.69
C GLY A 119 19.15 16.99 -6.91
N ARG A 120 19.69 17.12 -8.13
CA ARG A 120 19.03 16.64 -9.36
C ARG A 120 18.80 15.12 -9.35
N TRP A 121 19.83 14.36 -8.99
CA TRP A 121 19.75 12.90 -8.95
C TRP A 121 19.00 12.39 -7.73
N PHE A 122 19.11 13.08 -6.60
CA PHE A 122 18.29 12.84 -5.42
C PHE A 122 16.80 12.92 -5.73
N VAL A 123 16.37 14.02 -6.37
CA VAL A 123 14.98 14.21 -6.79
C VAL A 123 14.58 13.20 -7.86
N ALA A 124 15.45 12.92 -8.84
CA ALA A 124 15.16 11.91 -9.87
C ALA A 124 14.88 10.53 -9.25
N GLY A 125 15.73 10.06 -8.33
CA GLY A 125 15.52 8.79 -7.62
C GLY A 125 14.25 8.78 -6.78
N ALA A 126 13.96 9.89 -6.08
CA ALA A 126 12.73 10.04 -5.31
C ALA A 126 11.48 9.96 -6.21
N VAL A 127 11.45 10.70 -7.32
CA VAL A 127 10.34 10.70 -8.28
C VAL A 127 10.16 9.31 -8.90
N THR A 128 11.23 8.67 -9.35
CA THR A 128 11.17 7.31 -9.91
C THR A 128 10.57 6.33 -8.90
N ALA A 129 11.02 6.38 -7.63
CA ALA A 129 10.47 5.54 -6.59
C ALA A 129 8.98 5.82 -6.34
N VAL A 130 8.56 7.09 -6.21
CA VAL A 130 7.15 7.46 -6.01
C VAL A 130 6.28 6.93 -7.14
N VAL A 131 6.66 7.20 -8.40
CA VAL A 131 5.82 6.88 -9.56
C VAL A 131 5.64 5.38 -9.70
N LEU A 132 6.71 4.60 -9.61
CA LEU A 132 6.63 3.15 -9.75
C LEU A 132 5.97 2.48 -8.55
N TRP A 133 6.21 2.99 -7.34
CA TRP A 133 5.48 2.53 -6.16
C TRP A 133 3.99 2.75 -6.32
N GLN A 134 3.56 3.95 -6.71
CA GLN A 134 2.14 4.28 -6.87
C GLN A 134 1.48 3.46 -7.98
N ALA A 135 2.16 3.30 -9.12
CA ALA A 135 1.65 2.47 -10.20
C ALA A 135 1.44 1.01 -9.77
N ALA A 136 2.39 0.44 -9.04
CA ALA A 136 2.31 -0.92 -8.51
C ALA A 136 1.23 -1.06 -7.43
N GLU A 137 1.08 -0.08 -6.55
CA GLU A 137 0.08 -0.06 -5.49
C GLU A 137 -1.34 0.02 -6.09
N ILE A 138 -1.55 0.95 -7.03
CA ILE A 138 -2.82 1.08 -7.77
C ILE A 138 -3.14 -0.19 -8.53
N TYR A 139 -2.16 -0.79 -9.23
CA TYR A 139 -2.34 -2.05 -9.94
C TYR A 139 -2.76 -3.18 -8.99
N GLY A 140 -2.07 -3.29 -7.85
CA GLY A 140 -2.36 -4.32 -6.84
C GLY A 140 -3.75 -4.14 -6.22
N PHE A 141 -4.13 -2.91 -5.88
CA PHE A 141 -5.47 -2.61 -5.38
C PHE A 141 -6.55 -2.86 -6.44
N SER A 142 -6.30 -2.50 -7.70
CA SER A 142 -7.26 -2.71 -8.79
C SER A 142 -7.57 -4.19 -9.04
N LYS A 143 -6.61 -5.07 -8.73
CA LYS A 143 -6.76 -6.53 -8.88
C LYS A 143 -7.30 -7.20 -7.61
N ALA A 144 -7.31 -6.50 -6.48
CA ALA A 144 -7.83 -7.04 -5.23
C ALA A 144 -9.36 -7.14 -5.29
N ARG A 145 -9.90 -8.36 -5.23
CA ARG A 145 -11.34 -8.59 -5.09
C ARG A 145 -11.75 -8.44 -3.63
N LEU A 146 -12.07 -7.22 -3.21
CA LEU A 146 -12.62 -6.95 -1.88
C LEU A 146 -14.04 -7.52 -1.81
N GLN A 147 -14.34 -8.37 -0.81
CA GLN A 147 -15.70 -8.80 -0.52
C GLN A 147 -16.51 -7.59 -0.04
N ILE A 148 -17.26 -6.97 -0.95
CA ILE A 148 -18.15 -5.84 -0.65
C ILE A 148 -19.46 -6.34 -0.01
N TYR A 149 -19.79 -7.63 -0.18
CA TYR A 149 -20.94 -8.27 0.45
C TYR A 149 -20.46 -9.11 1.63
N ASN A 150 -20.81 -8.70 2.84
CA ASN A 150 -20.88 -9.60 3.98
C ASN A 150 -22.30 -10.17 3.99
N GLU A 151 -22.48 -11.50 3.98
CA GLU A 151 -23.77 -12.08 4.31
C GLU A 151 -24.21 -11.56 5.71
N PRO A 152 -25.48 -11.15 5.88
CA PRO A 152 -25.99 -10.79 7.20
C PRO A 152 -25.84 -12.00 8.13
N GLU A 153 -25.22 -11.78 9.29
CA GLU A 153 -25.13 -12.76 10.37
C GLU A 153 -26.55 -13.26 10.68
N ASN A 154 -26.86 -14.52 10.32
CA ASN A 154 -28.14 -15.13 10.67
C ASN A 154 -28.15 -15.32 12.19
N ARG A 155 -28.65 -14.32 12.91
CA ARG A 155 -29.03 -14.45 14.31
C ARG A 155 -30.31 -15.27 14.36
N GLU A 156 -30.16 -16.57 14.18
CA GLU A 156 -31.24 -17.50 14.45
C GLU A 156 -31.30 -17.69 15.98
N ASN A 157 -32.25 -16.94 16.53
CA ASN A 157 -32.78 -16.93 17.89
C ASN A 157 -32.48 -18.18 18.72
N HIS A 158 -31.69 -17.97 19.78
CA HIS A 158 -31.96 -18.60 21.08
C HIS A 158 -33.35 -18.11 21.53
N ASP A 159 -34.21 -19.03 21.95
CA ASP A 159 -35.49 -18.84 22.68
C ASP A 159 -36.74 -19.38 21.94
N ALA A 160 -37.00 -20.68 22.13
CA ALA A 160 -38.31 -21.26 22.41
C ALA A 160 -38.17 -22.72 22.87
#